data_AF-A0A812SMT9-F1
#
_entry.id   AF-A0A812SMT9-F1
#
_cell.length_a   1.000
_cell.length_b   1.000
_cell.length_c   1.000
_cell.angle_alpha   90.00
_cell.angle_beta   90.00
_cell.angle_gamma   90.00
#
_symmetry.space_group_name_H-M   'P 1'
#
loop_
_entity.id
_entity.type
_entity.pdbx_description
1 polymer ?
#
loop_
_entity_poly.entity_id
_entity_poly.type
_entity_poly.pdbx_seq_one_letter_code
_entity_poly.pdbx_strand_id
1 'polypeptide(L)'
;MYLRQPRKHHPEMAEKLPDWRLIDRHVFEWTSGAYDDDPILLAQNSQNLDCALVFTGTNTFGELGSSVKQHLTGYCGFDKVHAGYRDEIWQLSDHSIWKKITDKLAKCNRVICVGHSLGGAMCDVFSGCINSGHTSDPDYQKLVWYQGTPELMPEIGSAEEEAALGAGPAGGLGTIHALYTYGTPAVADPPLQAMRRSMC
;
A
#
# COMPACT_ATOMS: atom_id res chain seq x y z
N MET A 1 6.88 -23.66 4.82
CA MET A 1 6.21 -23.79 6.13
C MET A 1 6.41 -22.47 6.85
N TYR A 2 5.47 -21.52 6.72
CA TYR A 2 5.63 -20.18 7.29
C TYR A 2 5.45 -20.25 8.81
N LEU A 3 6.52 -19.96 9.55
CA LEU A 3 6.44 -19.79 11.00
C LEU A 3 5.69 -18.49 11.27
N ARG A 4 4.42 -18.59 11.72
CA ARG A 4 3.68 -17.43 12.23
C ARG A 4 4.46 -16.89 13.42
N GLN A 5 5.12 -15.74 13.28
CA GLN A 5 5.61 -15.00 14.43
C GLN A 5 4.42 -14.67 15.34
N PRO A 6 4.58 -14.74 16.68
CA PRO A 6 3.51 -14.39 17.61
C PRO A 6 3.11 -12.93 17.42
N ARG A 7 1.84 -12.69 17.05
CA ARG A 7 1.27 -11.37 16.76
C ARG A 7 1.18 -10.57 18.06
N LYS A 8 2.02 -9.53 18.21
CA LYS A 8 1.98 -8.62 19.36
C LYS A 8 0.84 -7.61 19.17
N HIS A 9 0.06 -7.42 20.23
CA HIS A 9 -0.88 -6.29 20.31
C HIS A 9 -0.08 -4.97 20.27
N HIS A 10 -0.54 -3.96 19.55
CA HIS A 10 0.16 -2.68 19.34
C HIS A 10 -0.49 -1.55 20.17
N PRO A 11 -0.27 -1.50 21.50
CA PRO A 11 -0.98 -0.56 22.39
C PRO A 11 -0.72 0.92 22.04
N GLU A 12 0.43 1.23 21.43
CA GLU A 12 0.80 2.61 21.07
C GLU A 12 -0.10 3.20 19.97
N MET A 13 -0.61 2.39 19.04
CA MET A 13 -1.55 2.88 18.02
C MET A 13 -2.91 3.18 18.64
N ALA A 14 -3.40 2.31 19.52
CA ALA A 14 -4.68 2.52 20.21
C ALA A 14 -4.68 3.80 21.06
N GLU A 15 -3.53 4.18 21.64
CA GLU A 15 -3.39 5.41 22.41
C GLU A 15 -3.41 6.67 21.51
N LYS A 16 -2.68 6.66 20.39
CA LYS A 16 -2.51 7.84 19.53
C LYS A 16 -3.60 8.01 18.49
N LEU A 17 -4.23 6.91 18.08
CA LEU A 17 -5.22 6.83 17.01
C LEU A 17 -6.37 5.92 17.47
N PRO A 18 -7.17 6.32 18.47
CA PRO A 18 -8.12 5.43 19.16
C PRO A 18 -9.21 4.86 18.25
N ASP A 19 -9.55 5.57 17.16
CA ASP A 19 -10.54 5.09 16.19
C ASP A 19 -9.93 4.19 15.10
N TRP A 20 -8.61 4.07 15.02
CA TRP A 20 -7.91 3.30 13.99
C TRP A 20 -7.50 1.93 14.50
N ARG A 21 -7.75 0.90 13.67
CA ARG A 21 -7.44 -0.50 13.98
C ARG A 21 -6.52 -1.06 12.91
N LEU A 22 -5.55 -1.88 13.30
CA LEU A 22 -4.70 -2.59 12.35
C LEU A 22 -5.44 -3.82 11.83
N ILE A 23 -5.85 -3.79 10.57
CA ILE A 23 -6.65 -4.86 9.95
C ILE A 23 -5.83 -5.80 9.08
N ASP A 24 -4.60 -5.41 8.71
CA ASP A 24 -3.64 -6.32 8.08
C ASP A 24 -2.19 -5.91 8.30
N ARG A 25 -1.29 -6.91 8.28
CA ARG A 25 0.15 -6.71 8.27
C ARG A 25 0.81 -7.84 7.48
N HIS A 26 1.59 -7.45 6.49
CA HIS A 26 2.33 -8.36 5.63
C HIS A 26 3.80 -7.95 5.60
N VAL A 27 4.71 -8.88 5.88
CA VAL A 27 6.16 -8.66 5.74
C VAL A 27 6.61 -9.37 4.47
N PHE A 28 7.36 -8.66 3.63
CA PHE A 28 7.95 -9.23 2.43
C PHE A 28 9.36 -9.71 2.76
N GLU A 29 9.58 -11.02 2.79
CA GLU A 29 10.92 -11.58 2.87
C GLU A 29 11.59 -11.42 1.50
N TRP A 30 12.43 -10.41 1.34
CA TRP A 30 13.22 -10.22 0.13
C TRP A 30 14.20 -11.38 -0.07
N THR A 31 14.28 -11.89 -1.30
CA THR A 31 15.13 -13.04 -1.69
C THR A 31 16.64 -12.79 -1.59
N SER A 32 17.08 -11.63 -1.09
CA SER A 32 18.49 -11.23 -0.99
C SER A 32 19.14 -11.51 0.37
N GLY A 33 18.46 -12.16 1.33
CA GLY A 33 19.08 -12.59 2.60
C GLY A 33 19.49 -11.45 3.54
N ALA A 34 19.17 -10.20 3.19
CA ALA A 34 19.24 -9.06 4.10
C ALA A 34 17.92 -8.99 4.87
N TYR A 35 18.00 -8.99 6.21
CA TYR A 35 16.87 -8.84 7.11
C TYR A 35 16.37 -7.38 7.08
N ASP A 36 15.72 -6.94 6.01
CA ASP A 36 14.90 -5.73 6.05
C ASP A 36 13.43 -6.14 5.97
N ASP A 37 12.77 -6.13 7.12
CA ASP A 37 11.33 -6.33 7.21
C ASP A 37 10.68 -4.99 6.84
N ASP A 38 10.33 -4.81 5.58
CA ASP A 38 9.51 -3.68 5.10
C ASP A 38 8.03 -4.10 5.04
N PRO A 39 7.26 -3.97 6.14
CA PRO A 39 5.87 -4.40 6.13
C PRO A 39 4.97 -3.46 5.35
N ILE A 40 3.95 -4.05 4.74
CA ILE A 40 2.76 -3.33 4.29
C ILE A 40 1.72 -3.46 5.39
N LEU A 41 1.22 -2.32 5.86
CA LEU A 41 0.18 -2.26 6.88
C LEU A 41 -1.12 -1.78 6.26
N LEU A 42 -2.21 -2.33 6.76
CA LEU A 42 -3.53 -1.83 6.46
C LEU A 42 -4.23 -1.49 7.77
N ALA A 43 -4.57 -0.23 7.95
CA ALA A 43 -5.34 0.22 9.10
C ALA A 43 -6.70 0.75 8.64
N GLN A 44 -7.74 0.60 9.46
CA GLN A 44 -9.08 1.11 9.17
C GLN A 44 -9.59 1.95 10.31
N ASN A 45 -10.21 3.08 9.98
CA ASN A 45 -10.95 3.90 10.92
C ASN A 45 -12.33 3.29 11.18
N SER A 46 -12.64 3.03 12.44
CA SER A 46 -13.86 2.33 12.86
C SER A 46 -15.14 3.17 12.79
N GLN A 47 -15.03 4.50 12.67
CA GLN A 47 -16.17 5.41 12.60
C GLN A 47 -16.66 5.60 11.16
N ASN A 48 -15.72 5.74 10.21
CA ASN A 48 -16.03 6.08 8.82
C ASN A 48 -15.60 5.01 7.79
N LEU A 49 -14.95 3.93 8.24
CA LEU A 49 -14.47 2.81 7.42
C LEU A 49 -13.40 3.20 6.38
N ASP A 50 -12.80 4.38 6.50
CA ASP A 50 -11.65 4.77 5.68
C ASP A 50 -10.45 3.89 6.04
N CYS A 51 -9.67 3.50 5.04
CA CYS A 51 -8.47 2.70 5.22
C CYS A 51 -7.22 3.50 4.89
N ALA A 52 -6.18 3.28 5.70
CA ALA A 52 -4.81 3.71 5.42
C ALA A 52 -4.01 2.50 4.94
N LEU A 53 -3.62 2.50 3.66
CA LEU A 53 -2.59 1.63 3.10
C LEU A 53 -1.23 2.25 3.38
N VAL A 54 -0.43 1.59 4.20
CA VAL A 54 0.86 2.10 4.64
C VAL A 54 1.98 1.28 4.01
N PHE A 55 2.81 1.93 3.21
CA PHE A 55 4.10 1.40 2.81
C PHE A 55 5.16 1.90 3.78
N THR A 56 5.86 1.00 4.47
CA THR A 56 6.99 1.41 5.31
C THR A 56 8.19 1.80 4.44
N GLY A 57 9.01 2.70 4.97
CA GLY A 57 10.32 2.96 4.38
C GLY A 57 11.34 1.98 4.95
N THR A 58 12.37 1.69 4.15
CA THR A 58 13.53 0.87 4.50
C THR A 58 14.20 1.34 5.79
N ASN A 59 14.52 0.41 6.69
CA ASN A 59 15.16 0.74 7.97
C ASN A 59 16.66 1.05 7.82
N THR A 60 17.22 0.79 6.64
CA THR A 60 18.65 0.92 6.35
C THR A 60 18.90 1.92 5.21
N PHE A 61 18.93 3.22 5.55
CA PHE A 61 19.21 4.31 4.60
C PHE A 61 20.52 4.15 3.79
N GLY A 62 21.47 3.34 4.30
CA GLY A 62 22.72 3.01 3.61
C GLY A 62 22.54 2.09 2.38
N GLU A 63 21.50 1.25 2.36
CA GLU A 63 21.19 0.36 1.22
C GLU A 63 20.26 1.01 0.18
N LEU A 64 19.55 2.08 0.57
CA LEU A 64 18.74 2.88 -0.36
C LEU A 64 19.59 3.37 -1.55
N GLY A 65 20.82 3.83 -1.29
CA GLY A 65 21.68 4.46 -2.29
C GLY A 65 22.13 3.53 -3.44
N SER A 66 22.19 2.21 -3.20
CA SER A 66 22.52 1.22 -4.23
C SER A 66 21.30 0.59 -4.90
N SER A 67 20.13 0.59 -4.24
CA SER A 67 18.89 -0.01 -4.74
C SER A 67 17.93 0.99 -5.41
N VAL A 68 18.12 2.31 -5.26
CA VAL A 68 17.61 3.26 -6.25
C VAL A 68 18.37 3.09 -7.56
N LYS A 69 17.93 2.15 -8.40
CA LYS A 69 18.32 2.12 -9.82
C LYS A 69 18.06 3.51 -10.41
N GLN A 70 19.11 4.27 -10.65
CA GLN A 70 19.06 5.69 -11.04
C GLN A 70 18.73 5.88 -12.52
N HIS A 71 17.83 5.07 -13.07
CA HIS A 71 17.30 5.31 -14.41
C HIS A 71 15.78 5.36 -14.38
N LEU A 72 15.24 6.08 -15.36
CA LEU A 72 13.82 6.22 -15.57
C LEU A 72 13.35 5.12 -16.53
N THR A 73 12.13 4.64 -16.31
CA THR A 73 11.51 3.60 -17.13
C THR A 73 10.00 3.81 -17.23
N GLY A 74 9.38 3.03 -18.12
CA GLY A 74 7.94 2.97 -18.27
C GLY A 74 7.26 2.26 -17.11
N TYR A 75 6.12 2.78 -16.63
CA TYR A 75 5.24 2.10 -15.68
C TYR A 75 3.83 2.68 -15.73
N CYS A 76 2.80 1.82 -15.79
CA CYS A 76 1.39 2.23 -15.82
C CYS A 76 1.10 3.37 -16.82
N GLY A 77 1.57 3.26 -18.06
CA GLY A 77 1.40 4.27 -19.10
C GLY A 77 2.19 5.58 -18.93
N PHE A 78 3.07 5.69 -17.93
CA PHE A 78 4.01 6.81 -17.78
C PHE A 78 5.41 6.41 -18.25
N ASP A 79 6.12 7.28 -18.97
CA ASP A 79 7.40 6.93 -19.61
C ASP A 79 8.65 7.07 -18.71
N LYS A 80 8.53 7.85 -17.63
CA LYS A 80 9.69 8.36 -16.89
C LYS A 80 9.50 8.20 -15.38
N VAL A 81 9.22 6.98 -14.94
CA VAL A 81 9.10 6.61 -13.53
C VAL A 81 10.42 6.03 -13.05
N HIS A 82 10.83 6.38 -11.83
CA HIS A 82 12.06 5.88 -11.22
C HIS A 82 12.02 4.35 -11.08
N ALA A 83 12.97 3.65 -11.72
CA ALA A 83 12.94 2.19 -11.85
C ALA A 83 12.96 1.44 -10.51
N GLY A 84 13.69 1.94 -9.51
CA GLY A 84 13.67 1.37 -8.16
C GLY A 84 12.25 1.29 -7.58
N TYR A 85 11.58 2.43 -7.43
CA TYR A 85 10.23 2.48 -6.81
C TYR A 85 9.17 1.73 -7.60
N ARG A 86 9.25 1.72 -8.94
CA ARG A 86 8.30 0.97 -9.77
C ARG A 86 8.55 -0.55 -9.68
N ASP A 87 9.81 -0.99 -9.56
CA ASP A 87 10.14 -2.41 -9.36
C ASP A 87 9.59 -2.92 -8.02
N GLU A 88 9.62 -2.11 -6.96
CA GLU A 88 9.03 -2.44 -5.65
C GLU A 88 7.52 -2.70 -5.76
N ILE A 89 6.78 -1.76 -6.37
CA ILE A 89 5.33 -1.89 -6.57
C ILE A 89 4.99 -3.06 -7.50
N TRP A 90 5.77 -3.24 -8.58
CA TRP A 90 5.55 -4.33 -9.52
C TRP A 90 5.73 -5.70 -8.86
N GLN A 91 6.80 -5.88 -8.08
CA GLN A 91 7.05 -7.13 -7.35
C GLN A 91 5.97 -7.42 -6.31
N LEU A 92 5.51 -6.38 -5.60
CA LEU A 92 4.38 -6.51 -4.70
C LEU A 92 3.14 -7.02 -5.45
N SER A 93 2.81 -6.42 -6.60
CA SER A 93 1.62 -6.75 -7.39
C SER A 93 1.64 -8.17 -7.96
N ASP A 94 2.83 -8.72 -8.19
CA ASP A 94 3.01 -10.09 -8.71
C ASP A 94 2.91 -11.15 -7.60
N HIS A 95 3.00 -10.73 -6.33
CA HIS A 95 2.94 -11.63 -5.20
C HIS A 95 1.50 -11.92 -4.76
N SER A 96 1.23 -13.16 -4.33
CA SER A 96 -0.11 -13.62 -3.89
C SER A 96 -0.74 -12.80 -2.75
N ILE A 97 0.08 -12.03 -2.05
CA ILE A 97 -0.31 -11.13 -0.95
C ILE A 97 -1.09 -9.92 -1.45
N TRP A 98 -0.82 -9.47 -2.68
CA TRP A 98 -1.50 -8.32 -3.25
C TRP A 98 -2.99 -8.56 -3.43
N LYS A 99 -3.37 -9.79 -3.80
CA LYS A 99 -4.79 -10.18 -3.85
C LYS A 99 -5.47 -10.06 -2.47
N LYS A 100 -4.78 -10.40 -1.39
CA LYS A 100 -5.30 -10.28 -0.01
C LYS A 100 -5.45 -8.82 0.40
N ILE A 101 -4.49 -7.98 0.02
CA ILE A 101 -4.55 -6.53 0.26
C ILE A 101 -5.73 -5.94 -0.51
N THR A 102 -5.84 -6.18 -1.81
CA THR A 102 -6.91 -5.64 -2.67
C THR A 102 -8.30 -6.12 -2.25
N ASP A 103 -8.44 -7.35 -1.74
CA ASP A 103 -9.69 -7.85 -1.16
C ASP A 103 -10.12 -7.06 0.10
N LYS A 104 -9.16 -6.55 0.88
CA LYS A 104 -9.46 -5.66 2.00
C LYS A 104 -9.68 -4.23 1.56
N LEU A 105 -8.94 -3.75 0.55
CA LEU A 105 -9.18 -2.42 -0.03
C LEU A 105 -10.60 -2.29 -0.60
N ALA A 106 -11.16 -3.37 -1.15
CA ALA A 106 -12.55 -3.40 -1.61
C ALA A 106 -13.58 -3.14 -0.48
N LYS A 107 -13.19 -3.31 0.78
CA LYS A 107 -14.06 -3.15 1.97
C LYS A 107 -13.88 -1.80 2.65
N CYS A 108 -13.06 -0.92 2.08
CA CYS A 108 -12.79 0.41 2.61
C CYS A 108 -13.77 1.43 2.05
N ASN A 109 -14.23 2.40 2.84
CA ASN A 109 -15.03 3.52 2.33
C ASN A 109 -14.19 4.42 1.41
N ARG A 110 -12.97 4.75 1.86
CA ARG A 110 -11.94 5.46 1.10
C ARG A 110 -10.59 4.80 1.34
N VAL A 111 -9.69 4.88 0.38
CA VAL A 111 -8.31 4.42 0.54
C VAL A 111 -7.37 5.62 0.57
N ILE A 112 -6.58 5.71 1.63
CA ILE A 112 -5.56 6.72 1.87
C ILE A 112 -4.21 6.02 1.78
N CYS A 113 -3.28 6.54 0.98
CA CYS A 113 -1.92 6.01 0.95
C CYS A 113 -1.03 6.82 1.88
N VAL A 114 -0.32 6.14 2.79
CA VAL A 114 0.56 6.76 3.77
C VAL A 114 1.97 6.17 3.64
N GLY A 115 2.99 7.02 3.70
CA GLY A 115 4.36 6.53 3.63
C GLY A 115 5.41 7.57 3.98
N HIS A 116 6.57 7.10 4.42
CA HIS A 116 7.75 7.93 4.69
C HIS A 116 8.91 7.48 3.79
N SER A 117 9.72 8.42 3.30
CA SER A 117 10.91 8.13 2.49
C SER A 117 10.55 7.22 1.30
N LEU A 118 11.13 6.01 1.21
CA LEU A 118 10.80 4.99 0.20
C LEU A 118 9.30 4.66 0.18
N GLY A 119 8.68 4.45 1.34
CA GLY A 119 7.26 4.12 1.40
C GLY A 119 6.38 5.25 0.86
N GLY A 120 6.83 6.50 1.00
CA GLY A 120 6.15 7.63 0.37
C GLY A 120 6.29 7.63 -1.15
N ALA A 121 7.47 7.26 -1.67
CA ALA A 121 7.70 7.14 -3.10
C ALA A 121 6.87 6.01 -3.73
N MET A 122 6.77 4.87 -3.03
CA MET A 122 5.88 3.78 -3.37
C MET A 122 4.42 4.23 -3.42
N CYS A 123 3.96 4.98 -2.41
CA CYS A 123 2.62 5.56 -2.40
C CYS A 123 2.37 6.50 -3.60
N ASP A 124 3.35 7.32 -3.95
CA ASP A 124 3.28 8.25 -5.09
C ASP A 124 3.13 7.51 -6.43
N VAL A 125 3.96 6.49 -6.67
CA VAL A 125 3.91 5.65 -7.89
C VAL A 125 2.60 4.86 -7.93
N PHE A 126 2.23 4.21 -6.84
CA PHE A 126 1.01 3.40 -6.75
C PHE A 126 -0.24 4.25 -7.01
N SER A 127 -0.37 5.38 -6.31
CA SER A 127 -1.52 6.27 -6.49
C SER A 127 -1.53 6.90 -7.88
N GLY A 128 -0.35 7.25 -8.40
CA GLY A 128 -0.13 7.69 -9.78
C GLY A 128 -0.72 6.71 -10.78
N CYS A 129 -0.37 5.44 -10.63
CA CYS A 129 -0.86 4.35 -11.46
C CYS A 129 -2.38 4.19 -11.35
N ILE A 130 -2.91 3.93 -10.15
CA ILE A 130 -4.33 3.60 -9.94
C ILE A 130 -5.26 4.73 -10.40
N ASN A 131 -4.89 5.98 -10.15
CA ASN A 131 -5.70 7.14 -10.49
C ASN A 131 -5.49 7.63 -11.93
N SER A 132 -4.56 7.05 -12.70
CA SER A 132 -4.31 7.44 -14.10
C SER A 132 -5.45 7.11 -15.05
N GLY A 133 -6.20 6.05 -14.76
CA GLY A 133 -7.20 5.51 -15.68
C GLY A 133 -6.60 4.83 -16.92
N HIS A 134 -5.31 4.48 -16.93
CA HIS A 134 -4.67 3.74 -18.02
C HIS A 134 -5.08 2.25 -18.03
N THR A 135 -6.38 1.97 -18.16
CA THR A 135 -6.99 0.64 -17.97
C THR A 135 -6.51 -0.45 -18.95
N SER A 136 -5.88 -0.06 -20.06
CA SER A 136 -5.27 -0.98 -21.03
C SER A 136 -3.83 -1.36 -20.71
N ASP A 137 -3.18 -0.70 -19.75
CA ASP A 137 -1.80 -0.97 -19.39
C ASP A 137 -1.70 -2.23 -18.50
N PRO A 138 -0.79 -3.18 -18.79
CA PRO A 138 -0.65 -4.40 -18.01
C PRO A 138 -0.26 -4.15 -16.55
N ASP A 139 0.58 -3.16 -16.26
CA ASP A 139 1.00 -2.84 -14.89
C ASP A 139 -0.18 -2.25 -14.10
N TYR A 140 -1.01 -1.44 -14.76
CA TYR A 140 -2.27 -0.95 -14.18
C TYR A 140 -3.21 -2.12 -13.81
N GLN A 141 -3.39 -3.07 -14.72
CA GLN A 141 -4.28 -4.22 -14.52
C GLN A 141 -3.84 -5.14 -13.36
N LYS A 142 -2.53 -5.17 -13.04
CA LYS A 142 -2.03 -5.91 -11.86
C LYS A 142 -2.37 -5.23 -10.54
N LEU A 143 -2.52 -3.91 -10.54
CA LEU A 143 -2.69 -3.12 -9.31
C LEU A 143 -4.15 -2.86 -8.95
N VAL A 144 -5.05 -2.80 -9.93
CA VAL A 144 -6.44 -2.43 -9.71
C VAL A 144 -7.17 -3.38 -8.77
N TRP A 145 -8.12 -2.80 -8.03
CA TRP A 145 -9.15 -3.53 -7.32
C TRP A 145 -10.51 -2.94 -7.65
N TYR A 146 -11.56 -3.72 -7.37
CA TYR A 146 -12.93 -3.26 -7.49
C TYR A 146 -13.47 -2.94 -6.11
N GLN A 147 -14.03 -1.75 -5.98
CA GLN A 147 -14.66 -1.28 -4.77
C GLN A 147 -15.86 -2.18 -4.45
N GLY A 148 -15.94 -2.67 -3.22
CA GLY A 148 -17.09 -3.39 -2.67
C GLY A 148 -17.90 -2.50 -1.74
N THR A 149 -18.80 -3.13 -0.99
CA THR A 149 -19.51 -2.46 0.11
C THR A 149 -18.54 -2.25 1.26
N PRO A 150 -18.36 -1.01 1.77
CA PRO A 150 -17.53 -0.78 2.94
C PRO A 150 -18.04 -1.58 4.15
N GLU A 151 -17.13 -2.25 4.85
CA GLU A 151 -17.44 -3.00 6.07
C GLU A 151 -16.35 -2.82 7.11
N LEU A 152 -16.74 -2.88 8.39
CA LEU A 152 -15.80 -2.88 9.49
C LEU A 152 -15.08 -4.22 9.52
N MET A 153 -13.77 -4.20 9.31
CA MET A 153 -12.94 -5.39 9.32
C MET A 153 -12.42 -5.68 10.72
N PRO A 154 -12.25 -6.97 11.09
CA PRO A 154 -11.70 -7.35 12.37
C PRO A 154 -10.25 -6.88 12.50
N GLU A 155 -9.87 -6.47 13.70
CA GLU A 155 -8.48 -6.15 14.02
C GLU A 155 -7.64 -7.43 14.03
N ILE A 156 -6.40 -7.38 13.52
CA ILE A 156 -5.53 -8.55 13.54
C ILE A 156 -5.27 -9.02 14.98
N GLY A 157 -5.41 -10.32 15.21
CA GLY A 157 -5.27 -10.92 16.54
C GLY A 157 -6.51 -10.82 17.43
N SER A 158 -7.60 -10.20 16.96
CA SER A 158 -8.89 -10.21 17.65
C SER A 158 -9.63 -11.54 17.45
N ALA A 159 -10.53 -11.88 18.37
CA ALA A 159 -11.40 -13.05 18.21
C ALA A 159 -12.34 -12.94 16.99
N GLU A 160 -12.62 -11.72 16.53
CA GLU A 160 -13.46 -11.42 15.38
C GLU A 160 -12.78 -11.84 14.05
N GLU A 161 -11.44 -11.86 14.02
CA GLU A 161 -10.67 -12.27 12.84
C GLU A 161 -10.95 -13.73 12.45
N GLU A 162 -11.17 -14.61 13.43
CA GLU A 162 -11.37 -16.04 13.20
C GLU A 162 -12.74 -16.39 12.58
N ALA A 163 -13.70 -15.45 12.63
CA ALA A 163 -15.08 -15.66 12.19
C ALA A 163 -15.42 -15.05 10.81
N ALA A 164 -14.52 -14.26 10.21
CA ALA A 164 -14.85 -13.45 9.04
C ALA A 164 -14.68 -14.20 7.69
N LEU A 165 -15.79 -14.43 6.98
CA LEU A 165 -15.82 -14.94 5.59
C LEU A 165 -16.91 -14.23 4.75
N GLY A 166 -16.45 -13.41 3.79
CA GLY A 166 -17.04 -13.26 2.46
C GLY A 166 -18.20 -12.28 2.21
N ALA A 167 -17.91 -11.22 1.44
CA ALA A 167 -18.81 -10.62 0.44
C ALA A 167 -17.99 -10.30 -0.83
N GLY A 168 -18.58 -10.51 -2.01
CA GLY A 168 -17.92 -10.28 -3.30
C GLY A 168 -18.01 -8.80 -3.75
N PRO A 169 -17.10 -8.33 -4.63
CA PRO A 169 -17.10 -6.95 -5.12
C PRO A 169 -18.33 -6.66 -5.99
N ALA A 170 -18.99 -5.52 -5.75
CA ALA A 170 -20.18 -5.08 -6.50
C ALA A 170 -20.08 -3.64 -7.04
N GLY A 171 -18.94 -2.96 -6.88
CA GLY A 171 -18.74 -1.56 -7.24
C GLY A 171 -17.72 -1.32 -8.35
N GLY A 172 -17.45 -0.03 -8.60
CA GLY A 172 -16.53 0.43 -9.64
C GLY A 172 -15.05 0.22 -9.31
N LEU A 173 -14.15 0.72 -10.16
CA LEU A 173 -12.71 0.69 -9.90
C LEU A 173 -12.38 1.47 -8.62
N GLY A 174 -11.53 0.88 -7.78
CA GLY A 174 -10.98 1.55 -6.61
C GLY A 174 -10.07 2.71 -6.97
N THR A 175 -9.97 3.70 -6.06
CA THR A 175 -9.12 4.88 -6.24
C THR A 175 -8.42 5.26 -4.94
N ILE A 176 -7.27 5.93 -5.05
CA ILE A 176 -6.61 6.54 -3.90
C ILE A 176 -7.18 7.94 -3.70
N HIS A 177 -7.80 8.15 -2.54
CA HIS A 177 -8.55 9.36 -2.21
C HIS A 177 -7.68 10.45 -1.57
N ALA A 178 -6.59 10.06 -0.92
CA ALA A 178 -5.66 10.97 -0.29
C ALA A 178 -4.28 10.34 -0.16
N LEU A 179 -3.28 11.19 -0.07
CA LEU A 179 -1.87 10.83 0.03
C LEU A 179 -1.23 11.62 1.16
N TYR A 180 -0.64 10.90 2.11
CA TYR A 180 0.12 11.50 3.20
C TYR A 180 1.54 10.94 3.18
N THR A 181 2.43 11.71 2.56
CA THR A 181 3.81 11.30 2.35
C THR A 181 4.76 12.29 3.02
N TYR A 182 5.75 11.78 3.75
CA TYR A 182 6.76 12.60 4.42
C TYR A 182 8.17 12.21 3.96
N GLY A 183 9.06 13.18 3.78
CA GLY A 183 10.46 12.93 3.37
C GLY A 183 10.62 12.18 2.04
N THR A 184 9.64 12.30 1.14
CA THR A 184 9.54 11.48 -0.08
C THR A 184 10.42 11.99 -1.21
N PRO A 185 11.28 11.15 -1.81
CA PRO A 185 12.08 11.54 -2.97
C PRO A 185 11.22 11.69 -4.23
N ALA A 186 11.76 12.35 -5.26
CA ALA A 186 11.09 12.48 -6.54
C ALA A 186 10.94 11.11 -7.23
N VAL A 187 9.75 10.82 -7.75
CA VAL A 187 9.43 9.49 -8.32
C VAL A 187 9.36 9.45 -9.84
N ALA A 188 9.19 10.60 -10.50
CA ALA A 188 9.02 10.69 -11.95
C ALA A 188 9.37 12.09 -12.47
N ASP A 189 9.63 12.18 -13.77
CA ASP A 189 9.82 13.45 -14.50
C ASP A 189 9.06 13.44 -15.84
N PRO A 190 7.98 14.21 -16.04
CA PRO A 190 7.42 15.16 -15.08
C PRO A 190 6.76 14.46 -13.89
N PRO A 191 6.46 15.19 -12.78
CA PRO A 191 5.72 14.64 -11.65
C PRO A 191 4.39 14.00 -12.09
N LEU A 192 4.06 12.85 -11.51
CA LEU A 192 2.81 12.14 -11.80
C LEU A 192 1.60 13.02 -11.42
N GLN A 193 0.72 13.30 -12.38
CA GLN A 193 -0.37 14.28 -12.22
C GLN A 193 -1.65 13.73 -11.56
N ALA A 194 -1.57 12.58 -10.88
CA ALA A 194 -2.78 11.82 -10.56
C ALA A 194 -3.53 12.28 -9.30
N MET A 195 -3.00 13.25 -8.53
CA MET A 195 -3.67 13.76 -7.32
C MET A 195 -3.48 15.26 -7.11
N ARG A 196 -4.55 15.92 -6.65
CA ARG A 196 -4.46 17.21 -5.96
C ARG A 196 -3.70 16.98 -4.65
N ARG A 197 -2.38 17.19 -4.66
CA ARG A 197 -1.56 17.09 -3.45
C ARG A 197 -2.00 18.17 -2.47
N SER A 198 -2.50 17.79 -1.31
CA SER A 198 -2.54 18.67 -0.14
C SER A 198 -1.15 18.63 0.47
N MET A 199 -0.30 19.62 0.18
CA MET A 199 0.95 19.78 0.91
C MET A 199 0.59 20.25 2.34
N CYS A 200 0.88 19.41 3.33
CA CYS A 200 0.83 19.78 4.74
C CYS A 200 2.01 20.67 5.11
#